data_AF-A0AA49GDS6-F1
#
_entry.id   AF-A0AA49GDS6-F1
#
_cell.length_a   1.000
_cell.length_b   1.000
_cell.length_c   1.000
_cell.angle_alpha   90.00
_cell.angle_beta   90.00
_cell.angle_gamma   90.00
#
_symmetry.space_group_name_H-M   'P 1'
#
loop_
_entity.id
_entity.type
_entity.pdbx_description
1 polymer ?
#
loop_
_entity_poly.entity_id
_entity_poly.type
_entity_poly.pdbx_seq_one_letter_code
_entity_poly.pdbx_strand_id
1 'polypeptide(L)'
;MTKEDAIKAIKNIPIGAKIQVIQKSGNIMDVRLSSHEVNKTEEKRYEMVTVPELPPALLVHGHIRQGNYRIELEDIVRIAWVQD
;
A
#
# COMPACT_ATOMS: atom_id res chain seq x y z
N MET A 1 -11.70 4.53 -3.47
CA MET A 1 -11.81 4.00 -2.09
C MET A 1 -11.48 5.13 -1.11
N THR A 2 -12.12 5.21 0.06
CA THR A 2 -11.67 6.16 1.10
C THR A 2 -10.51 5.58 1.89
N LYS A 3 -9.75 6.41 2.62
CA LYS A 3 -8.63 5.93 3.45
C LYS A 3 -9.08 4.91 4.50
N GLU A 4 -10.27 5.14 5.08
CA GLU A 4 -10.86 4.26 6.09
C GLU A 4 -11.24 2.89 5.52
N ASP A 5 -11.75 2.85 4.29
CA ASP A 5 -12.09 1.59 3.62
C ASP A 5 -10.83 0.76 3.34
N ALA A 6 -9.72 1.42 2.99
CA ALA A 6 -8.44 0.77 2.80
C ALA A 6 -7.95 0.13 4.10
N ILE A 7 -7.98 0.89 5.20
CA ILE A 7 -7.60 0.42 6.53
C ILE A 7 -8.45 -0.77 6.94
N LYS A 8 -9.77 -0.69 6.76
CA LYS A 8 -10.69 -1.80 7.09
C LYS A 8 -10.41 -3.03 6.25
N ALA A 9 -10.13 -2.87 4.95
CA ALA A 9 -9.83 -3.98 4.04
C ALA A 9 -8.53 -4.70 4.44
N ILE A 10 -7.49 -3.98 4.85
CA ILE A 10 -6.19 -4.58 5.21
C ILE A 10 -6.11 -5.02 6.67
N LYS A 11 -6.92 -4.47 7.58
CA LYS A 11 -6.89 -4.78 9.02
C LYS A 11 -7.09 -6.27 9.32
N ASN A 12 -7.88 -6.94 8.49
CA ASN A 12 -8.18 -8.37 8.64
C ASN A 12 -7.22 -9.29 7.86
N ILE A 13 -6.31 -8.71 7.07
CA ILE A 13 -5.37 -9.46 6.24
C ILE A 13 -4.06 -9.65 7.02
N PRO A 14 -3.51 -10.87 7.12
CA PRO A 14 -2.23 -11.06 7.78
C PRO A 14 -1.09 -10.39 7.01
N ILE A 15 -0.11 -9.84 7.72
CA ILE A 15 1.14 -9.37 7.09
C ILE A 15 1.81 -10.57 6.41
N GLY A 16 2.26 -10.37 5.18
CA GLY A 16 2.83 -11.40 4.31
C GLY A 16 1.79 -12.15 3.46
N ALA A 17 0.48 -11.96 3.70
CA ALA A 17 -0.55 -12.57 2.90
C ALA A 17 -0.59 -12.01 1.48
N LYS A 18 -0.98 -12.84 0.52
CA LYS A 18 -1.14 -12.45 -0.89
C LYS A 18 -2.44 -11.64 -1.04
N ILE A 19 -2.31 -10.44 -1.58
CA ILE A 19 -3.41 -9.54 -1.88
C ILE A 19 -3.36 -9.15 -3.35
N GLN A 20 -4.54 -8.97 -3.91
CA GLN A 20 -4.73 -8.33 -5.21
C GLN A 20 -5.12 -6.88 -5.01
N VAL A 21 -4.31 -5.99 -5.56
CA VAL A 21 -4.59 -4.56 -5.57
C VAL A 21 -5.07 -4.19 -6.96
N ILE A 22 -6.29 -3.65 -7.05
CA ILE A 22 -6.90 -3.18 -8.28
C ILE A 22 -6.75 -1.66 -8.33
N GLN A 23 -6.01 -1.17 -9.31
CA GLN A 23 -5.77 0.25 -9.53
C GLN A 23 -6.87 0.90 -10.39
N LYS A 24 -7.02 2.23 -10.28
CA LYS A 24 -7.93 3.02 -11.13
C LYS A 24 -7.60 2.93 -12.61
N SER A 25 -6.34 2.67 -12.95
CA SER A 25 -5.86 2.42 -14.31
C SER A 25 -6.40 1.10 -14.91
N GLY A 26 -7.04 0.24 -14.11
CA GLY A 26 -7.43 -1.11 -14.53
C GLY A 26 -6.34 -2.15 -14.34
N ASN A 27 -5.16 -1.76 -13.85
CA ASN A 27 -4.09 -2.69 -13.52
C ASN A 27 -4.45 -3.50 -12.28
N ILE A 28 -4.28 -4.81 -12.37
CA ILE A 28 -4.42 -5.75 -11.25
C ILE A 28 -3.02 -6.22 -10.88
N MET A 29 -2.63 -6.00 -9.63
CA MET A 29 -1.32 -6.39 -9.13
C MET A 29 -1.45 -7.41 -8.01
N ASP A 30 -0.80 -8.56 -8.19
CA ASP A 30 -0.57 -9.55 -7.15
C ASP A 30 0.62 -9.11 -6.29
N VAL A 31 0.37 -8.74 -5.05
CA VAL A 31 1.40 -8.27 -4.11
C VAL A 31 1.20 -8.94 -2.75
N ARG A 32 2.22 -8.93 -1.89
CA ARG A 32 2.07 -9.34 -0.50
C ARG A 32 1.94 -8.13 0.40
N LEU A 33 1.08 -8.20 1.40
CA LEU A 33 0.94 -7.12 2.37
C LEU A 33 2.25 -7.02 3.19
N SER A 34 2.97 -5.90 3.12
CA SER A 34 4.18 -5.70 3.93
C SER A 34 3.88 -5.04 5.27
N SER A 35 2.87 -4.18 5.33
CA SER A 35 2.47 -3.49 6.55
C SER A 35 1.01 -3.10 6.50
N HIS A 36 0.38 -3.01 7.68
CA HIS A 36 -0.94 -2.39 7.85
C HIS A 36 -0.89 -0.86 7.86
N GLU A 37 0.30 -0.28 7.80
CA GLU A 37 0.47 1.16 7.75
C GLU A 37 0.09 1.71 6.38
N VAL A 38 -0.91 2.59 6.41
CA VAL A 38 -1.39 3.39 5.28
C VAL A 38 -1.29 4.88 5.57
N ASN A 39 -0.54 5.25 6.61
CA ASN A 39 -0.46 6.62 7.07
C ASN A 39 0.29 7.51 6.09
N LYS A 40 -0.10 8.78 6.07
CA LYS A 40 0.67 9.85 5.43
C LYS A 40 2.05 9.87 6.07
N THR A 41 3.11 9.97 5.27
CA THR A 41 4.44 10.19 5.84
C THR A 41 4.61 11.68 6.01
N GLU A 42 4.71 12.13 7.26
CA GLU A 42 4.99 13.52 7.61
C GLU A 42 6.37 13.95 7.08
N GLU A 43 6.54 15.25 6.88
CA GLU A 43 7.77 15.85 6.37
C GLU A 43 8.92 15.46 7.31
N LYS A 44 9.95 14.81 6.75
CA LYS A 44 11.17 14.51 7.50
C LYS A 44 12.28 15.41 7.01
N ARG A 45 12.71 16.33 7.86
CA ARG A 45 13.92 17.13 7.66
C ARG A 45 15.10 16.41 8.28
N TYR A 46 15.96 15.87 7.43
CA TYR A 46 17.30 15.45 7.80
C TYR A 46 18.26 16.63 7.55
N GLU A 47 19.41 16.65 8.24
CA GLU A 47 20.36 17.78 8.20
C GLU A 47 20.78 18.21 6.79
N MET A 48 20.74 17.30 5.80
CA MET A 48 21.10 17.59 4.40
C MET A 48 19.98 17.33 3.37
N VAL A 49 18.84 16.74 3.78
CA VAL A 49 17.78 16.33 2.84
C VAL A 49 16.40 16.51 3.47
N THR A 50 15.52 17.23 2.77
CA THR A 50 14.11 17.34 3.12
C THR A 50 13.33 16.32 2.32
N VAL A 51 12.71 15.35 3.01
CA VAL A 51 11.76 14.42 2.41
C VAL A 51 10.38 15.05 2.52
N PRO A 52 9.74 15.42 1.38
CA PRO A 52 8.43 16.05 1.40
C PRO A 52 7.38 15.07 1.95
N GLU A 53 6.26 15.62 2.41
CA GLU A 53 5.14 14.81 2.85
C GLU A 53 4.66 13.91 1.70
N LEU A 54 4.56 12.60 1.95
CA LEU A 54 4.07 11.65 0.97
C LEU A 54 2.62 11.28 1.27
N PRO A 55 1.77 11.17 0.23
CA PRO A 55 0.38 10.76 0.40
C PRO A 55 0.30 9.37 1.05
N PRO A 56 -0.84 9.09 1.70
CA PRO A 56 -1.07 7.80 2.33
C PRO A 56 -1.02 6.70 1.28
N ALA A 57 -0.19 5.70 1.54
CA ALA A 57 0.11 4.63 0.60
C ALA A 57 0.19 3.29 1.32
N LEU A 58 -0.21 2.24 0.63
CA LEU A 58 -0.11 0.86 1.06
C LEU A 58 1.29 0.34 0.79
N LEU A 59 1.94 -0.18 1.84
CA LEU A 59 3.23 -0.84 1.72
C LEU A 59 3.03 -2.30 1.38
N VAL A 60 3.52 -2.68 0.20
CA VAL A 60 3.37 -4.03 -0.34
C VAL A 60 4.69 -4.56 -0.88
N HIS A 61 4.91 -5.85 -0.75
CA HIS A 61 6.07 -6.54 -1.30
C HIS A 61 5.70 -7.08 -2.68
N GLY A 62 6.47 -6.69 -3.70
CA GLY A 62 6.30 -7.23 -5.04
C GLY A 62 6.73 -8.71 -5.09
N HIS A 63 6.03 -9.53 -5.87
CA HIS A 63 6.51 -10.88 -6.19
C HIS A 63 7.56 -10.84 -7.32
N ILE A 64 7.47 -9.85 -8.22
CA ILE A 64 8.29 -9.75 -9.45
C ILE A 64 9.49 -8.79 -9.29
N ARG A 65 9.40 -7.79 -8.40
CA ARG A 65 10.52 -6.88 -8.12
C ARG A 65 10.94 -7.02 -6.66
N GLN A 66 12.23 -7.21 -6.41
CA GLN A 66 12.78 -7.25 -5.05
C GLN A 66 12.65 -5.85 -4.42
N GLY A 67 11.73 -5.71 -3.46
CA GLY A 67 11.59 -4.47 -2.70
C GLY A 67 10.19 -4.27 -2.09
N ASN A 68 10.15 -3.43 -1.06
CA ASN A 68 8.90 -2.84 -0.57
C ASN A 68 8.51 -1.68 -1.49
N TYR A 69 7.29 -1.71 -1.99
CA TYR A 69 6.71 -0.67 -2.84
C TYR A 69 5.56 0.02 -2.11
N ARG A 70 5.40 1.31 -2.37
CA ARG A 70 4.26 2.10 -1.92
C ARG A 70 3.26 2.20 -3.06
N ILE A 71 2.03 1.80 -2.81
CA ILE A 71 0.91 2.03 -3.73
C ILE A 71 0.03 3.10 -3.10
N GLU A 72 -0.11 4.24 -3.78
CA GLU A 72 -0.93 5.34 -3.28
C GLU A 72 -2.39 4.92 -3.14
N LEU A 73 -3.03 5.26 -2.02
CA LEU A 73 -4.44 4.91 -1.79
C LEU A 73 -5.38 5.55 -2.80
N GLU A 74 -5.00 6.70 -3.34
CA GLU A 74 -5.78 7.40 -4.36
C GLU A 74 -5.87 6.59 -5.66
N ASP A 75 -4.86 5.80 -5.96
CA ASP A 75 -4.83 4.91 -7.12
C ASP A 75 -5.56 3.58 -6.86
N ILE A 76 -5.85 3.22 -5.62
CA ILE A 76 -6.47 1.94 -5.29
C ILE A 76 -8.01 2.07 -5.37
N VAL A 77 -8.59 1.24 -6.24
CA VAL A 77 -10.04 1.05 -6.33
C VAL A 77 -10.50 0.02 -5.32
N ARG A 78 -9.80 -1.12 -5.25
CA ARG A 78 -10.20 -2.26 -4.41
C ARG A 78 -9.00 -3.11 -4.02
N ILE A 79 -9.07 -3.68 -2.82
CA ILE A 79 -8.12 -4.67 -2.31
C ILE A 79 -8.90 -5.98 -2.14
N ALA A 80 -8.41 -7.06 -2.74
CA ALA A 80 -8.96 -8.40 -2.57
C ALA A 80 -7.91 -9.26 -1.86
N TRP A 81 -8.32 -9.95 -0.79
CA TRP A 81 -7.48 -10.96 -0.17
C TRP A 81 -7.62 -12.27 -0.95
N VAL A 82 -6.50 -12.82 -1.42
CA VAL A 82 -6.46 -14.12 -2.07
C VAL A 82 -6.06 -15.14 -1.01
N GLN A 83 -7.03 -15.94 -0.53
CA GLN A 83 -6.74 -17.16 0.20
C GLN A 83 -6.40 -18.24 -0.83
N ASP A 84 -5.15 -18.69 -0.84
CA ASP A 84 -4.80 -20.00 -1.41
C ASP A 84 -5.35 -21.12 -0.52
#